data_AF-A0A3M1PBR7-F1
#
_entry.id   AF-A0A3M1PBR7-F1
#
_cell.length_a   1.000
_cell.length_b   1.000
_cell.length_c   1.000
_cell.angle_alpha   90.00
_cell.angle_beta   90.00
_cell.angle_gamma   90.00
#
_symmetry.space_group_name_H-M   'P 1'
#
loop_
_entity.id
_entity.type
_entity.pdbx_description
1 polymer ?
#
loop_
_entity_poly.entity_id
_entity_poly.type
_entity_poly.pdbx_seq_one_letter_code
_entity_poly.pdbx_strand_id
1 'polypeptide(L)'
;MKDEERMMDETTQPLQDSAQAVASREWRKLAGAALGVAGCLGAIALLQVPQLQQLRTRSETATTADIQRDLAAERVRLDLLENAPSFGFDNLIADWTFLNFLQYFGDEPVRSRTDYALSPEYFDVVLRRDPRFLDAYTFLST
;
A
#
# COMPACT_ATOMS: atom_id res chain seq x y z
N MET A 1 45.80 50.07 10.83
CA MET A 1 45.29 48.83 11.46
C MET A 1 43.78 48.77 11.46
N LYS A 2 43.06 49.80 11.93
CA LYS A 2 41.58 49.84 11.91
C LYS A 2 40.96 49.95 10.50
N ASP A 3 41.65 50.60 9.56
CA ASP A 3 41.19 50.74 8.18
C ASP A 3 41.41 49.47 7.32
N GLU A 4 42.29 48.56 7.77
CA GLU A 4 42.59 47.30 7.07
C GLU A 4 41.57 46.21 7.43
N GLU A 5 41.17 46.12 8.71
CA GLU A 5 40.03 45.30 9.14
C GLU A 5 38.72 45.74 8.48
N ARG A 6 38.52 47.06 8.31
CA ARG A 6 37.33 47.60 7.65
C ARG A 6 37.29 47.28 6.16
N MET A 7 38.44 47.27 5.49
CA MET A 7 38.54 46.91 4.07
C MET A 7 38.34 45.41 3.85
N MET A 8 38.78 44.56 4.79
CA MET A 8 38.52 43.12 4.71
C MET A 8 37.04 42.77 4.91
N ASP A 9 36.35 43.40 5.87
CA ASP A 9 34.91 43.19 6.13
C ASP A 9 34.03 43.51 4.90
N GLU A 10 34.31 44.63 4.23
CA GLU A 10 33.58 45.10 3.05
C GLU A 10 33.73 44.18 1.83
N THR A 11 34.87 43.49 1.69
CA THR A 11 35.09 42.51 0.61
C THR A 11 34.42 41.14 0.85
N THR A 12 34.19 40.76 2.10
CA THR A 12 33.57 39.47 2.46
C THR A 12 32.04 39.54 2.54
N GLN A 13 31.48 40.70 2.84
CA GLN A 13 30.04 40.95 2.94
C GLN A 13 29.20 40.49 1.72
N PRO A 14 29.54 40.82 0.47
CA PRO A 14 28.72 40.43 -0.69
C PRO A 14 28.73 38.91 -0.94
N LEU A 15 29.83 38.22 -0.60
CA LEU A 15 29.91 36.77 -0.69
C LEU A 15 29.01 36.11 0.37
N GLN A 16 29.00 36.65 1.58
CA GLN A 16 28.20 36.14 2.69
C GLN A 16 26.70 36.35 2.46
N ASP A 17 26.30 37.52 1.93
CA ASP A 17 24.91 37.83 1.56
C ASP A 17 24.38 36.92 0.45
N SER A 18 25.20 36.65 -0.57
CA SER A 18 24.81 35.75 -1.67
C SER A 18 24.62 34.31 -1.19
N ALA A 19 25.47 33.82 -0.29
CA ALA A 19 25.35 32.50 0.32
C ALA A 19 24.09 32.36 1.19
N GLN A 20 23.77 33.39 1.98
CA GLN A 20 22.53 33.42 2.78
C GLN A 20 21.26 33.50 1.92
N ALA A 21 21.31 34.24 0.80
CA ALA A 21 20.20 34.32 -0.15
C ALA A 21 19.93 32.98 -0.86
N VAL A 22 20.97 32.23 -1.23
CA VAL A 22 20.83 30.89 -1.81
C VAL A 22 20.30 29.90 -0.77
N ALA A 23 20.85 29.91 0.45
CA ALA A 23 20.41 29.02 1.53
C ALA A 23 18.93 29.20 1.88
N SER A 24 18.46 30.45 2.02
CA SER A 24 17.05 30.74 2.30
C SER A 24 16.12 30.35 1.14
N ARG A 25 16.58 30.46 -0.12
CA ARG A 25 15.83 30.02 -1.30
C ARG A 25 15.68 28.50 -1.35
N GLU A 26 16.74 27.76 -1.06
CA GLU A 26 16.69 26.29 -1.01
C GLU A 26 15.82 25.79 0.15
N TRP A 27 15.90 26.42 1.32
CA TRP A 27 15.03 26.09 2.46
C TRP A 27 13.55 26.33 2.17
N ARG A 28 13.22 27.41 1.45
CA ARG A 28 11.82 27.67 1.03
C ARG A 28 11.31 26.61 0.06
N LYS A 29 12.16 26.10 -0.85
CA LYS A 29 11.80 25.00 -1.76
C LYS A 29 11.57 23.71 -0.99
N LEU A 30 12.47 23.36 -0.07
CA LEU A 30 12.34 22.17 0.78
C LEU A 30 11.09 22.24 1.66
N ALA A 31 10.81 23.39 2.27
CA ALA A 31 9.61 23.62 3.07
C ALA A 31 8.34 23.47 2.22
N GLY A 32 8.33 24.02 1.00
CA GLY A 32 7.21 23.87 0.06
C GLY A 32 6.99 22.41 -0.36
N ALA A 33 8.07 21.70 -0.68
CA ALA A 33 7.99 20.28 -1.04
C ALA A 33 7.49 19.42 0.15
N ALA A 34 8.00 19.66 1.36
CA ALA A 34 7.57 18.96 2.56
C ALA A 34 6.08 19.21 2.87
N LEU A 35 5.62 20.47 2.73
CA LEU A 35 4.20 20.81 2.85
C LEU A 35 3.33 20.11 1.81
N GLY A 36 3.80 20.02 0.57
CA GLY A 36 3.11 19.28 -0.49
C GLY A 36 2.97 17.80 -0.15
N VAL A 37 4.05 17.13 0.25
CA VAL A 37 4.04 15.72 0.67
C VAL A 37 3.12 15.51 1.87
N ALA A 38 3.22 16.34 2.90
CA ALA A 38 2.37 16.25 4.07
C ALA A 38 0.89 16.46 3.72
N GLY A 39 0.59 17.37 2.80
CA GLY A 39 -0.76 17.58 2.27
C GLY A 39 -1.31 16.35 1.54
N CYS A 40 -0.50 15.71 0.69
CA CYS A 40 -0.88 14.47 0.01
C CYS A 40 -1.15 13.33 1.00
N LEU A 41 -0.27 13.14 1.98
CA LEU A 41 -0.46 12.12 3.02
C LEU A 41 -1.70 12.40 3.87
N GLY A 42 -1.94 13.67 4.22
CA GLY A 42 -3.15 14.10 4.92
C GLY A 42 -4.43 13.81 4.12
N ALA A 43 -4.43 14.11 2.82
CA ALA A 43 -5.55 13.81 1.94
C ALA A 43 -5.82 12.30 1.83
N ILE A 44 -4.77 11.49 1.68
CA ILE A 44 -4.87 10.03 1.66
C ILE A 44 -5.47 9.53 2.99
N ALA A 45 -4.95 10.00 4.13
CA ALA A 45 -5.46 9.61 5.44
C ALA A 45 -6.94 9.98 5.61
N LEU A 46 -7.34 11.18 5.22
CA LEU A 46 -8.74 11.62 5.30
C LEU A 46 -9.68 10.76 4.44
N LEU A 47 -9.22 10.26 3.30
CA LEU A 47 -10.01 9.38 2.43
C LEU A 47 -10.00 7.91 2.90
N GLN A 48 -8.89 7.44 3.45
CA GLN A 48 -8.71 6.02 3.81
C GLN A 48 -9.20 5.67 5.22
N VAL A 49 -9.10 6.58 6.20
CA VAL A 49 -9.57 6.34 7.58
C VAL A 49 -11.06 5.97 7.68
N PRO A 50 -12.01 6.68 7.05
CA PRO A 50 -13.42 6.32 7.14
C PRO A 50 -13.72 4.97 6.48
N GLN A 51 -13.05 4.64 5.37
CA GLN A 51 -13.17 3.33 4.72
C GLN A 51 -12.67 2.21 5.64
N LEU A 52 -11.54 2.43 6.31
CA LEU A 52 -10.99 1.47 7.26
C LEU A 52 -11.92 1.25 8.45
N GLN A 53 -12.52 2.31 8.99
CA GLN A 53 -13.50 2.22 10.06
C GLN A 53 -14.73 1.42 9.63
N GLN A 54 -15.24 1.69 8.43
CA GLN A 54 -16.39 0.96 7.88
C GLN A 54 -16.09 -0.54 7.69
N LEU A 55 -14.92 -0.88 7.15
CA LEU A 55 -14.47 -2.27 6.99
C LEU A 55 -14.36 -2.97 8.35
N ARG A 56 -13.74 -2.31 9.33
CA ARG A 56 -13.60 -2.85 10.69
C ARG A 56 -14.95 -3.12 11.35
N THR A 57 -15.88 -2.15 11.29
CA THR A 57 -17.23 -2.31 11.84
C THR A 57 -17.98 -3.43 11.12
N ARG A 58 -17.86 -3.56 9.80
CA ARG A 58 -18.47 -4.67 9.05
C ARG A 58 -17.93 -6.02 9.49
N SER A 59 -16.60 -6.19 9.62
CA SER A 59 -16.00 -7.45 10.07
C SER A 59 -16.41 -7.82 11.50
N GLU A 60 -16.52 -6.84 12.40
CA GLU A 60 -16.94 -7.06 13.80
C GLU A 60 -18.43 -7.39 13.94
N THR A 61 -19.28 -6.81 13.09
CA THR A 61 -20.76 -6.96 13.19
C THR A 61 -21.35 -7.98 12.22
N ALA A 62 -20.54 -8.56 11.32
CA ALA A 62 -21.01 -9.51 10.32
C ALA A 62 -21.65 -10.75 10.96
N THR A 63 -22.89 -11.04 10.54
CA THR A 63 -23.57 -12.27 10.93
C THR A 63 -22.96 -13.47 10.20
N THR A 64 -23.20 -14.68 10.71
CA THR A 64 -22.77 -15.91 10.01
C THR A 64 -23.38 -16.02 8.61
N ALA A 65 -24.63 -15.56 8.43
CA ALA A 65 -25.28 -15.58 7.12
C ALA A 65 -24.61 -14.62 6.12
N ASP A 66 -24.15 -13.47 6.59
CA ASP A 66 -23.42 -12.51 5.74
C ASP A 66 -22.07 -13.07 5.31
N ILE A 67 -21.34 -13.71 6.24
CA ILE A 67 -20.07 -14.37 5.93
C ILE A 67 -20.25 -15.47 4.90
N GLN A 68 -21.26 -16.33 5.06
CA GLN A 68 -21.52 -17.41 4.10
C GLN A 68 -21.87 -16.87 2.71
N ARG A 69 -22.61 -15.74 2.65
CA ARG A 69 -22.89 -15.06 1.38
C ARG A 69 -21.60 -14.49 0.76
N ASP A 70 -20.75 -13.85 1.55
CA ASP A 70 -19.49 -13.27 1.10
C ASP A 70 -18.53 -14.38 0.60
N LEU A 71 -18.45 -15.52 1.29
CA LEU A 71 -17.68 -16.68 0.85
C LEU A 71 -18.21 -17.28 -0.46
N ALA A 72 -19.54 -17.40 -0.60
CA ALA A 72 -20.14 -17.91 -1.83
C ALA A 72 -19.85 -16.99 -3.02
N ALA A 73 -19.93 -15.67 -2.82
CA ALA A 73 -19.58 -14.70 -3.85
C ALA A 73 -18.10 -14.77 -4.23
N GLU A 74 -17.20 -14.90 -3.25
CA GLU A 74 -15.76 -15.03 -3.51
C GLU A 74 -15.45 -16.34 -4.23
N ARG A 75 -16.12 -17.45 -3.88
CA ARG A 75 -15.95 -18.72 -4.60
C ARG A 75 -16.30 -18.59 -6.08
N VAL A 76 -17.40 -17.90 -6.41
CA VAL A 76 -17.79 -17.64 -7.80
C VAL A 76 -16.74 -16.77 -8.50
N ARG A 77 -16.21 -15.75 -7.81
CA ARG A 77 -15.13 -14.93 -8.36
C ARG A 77 -13.87 -15.75 -8.64
N LEU A 78 -13.47 -16.64 -7.73
CA LEU A 78 -12.31 -17.51 -7.91
C LEU A 78 -12.49 -18.45 -9.10
N ASP A 79 -13.67 -19.06 -9.25
CA ASP A 79 -14.01 -19.90 -10.41
C ASP A 79 -13.92 -19.13 -11.74
N LEU A 80 -14.34 -17.86 -11.75
CA LEU A 80 -14.16 -16.99 -12.91
C LEU A 80 -12.69 -16.68 -13.18
N LEU A 81 -11.90 -16.34 -12.15
CA LEU A 81 -10.47 -16.06 -12.29
C LEU A 81 -9.67 -17.30 -12.68
N GLU A 82 -10.15 -18.48 -12.33
CA GLU A 82 -9.56 -19.75 -12.73
C GLU A 82 -9.73 -20.00 -14.23
N ASN A 83 -10.95 -19.78 -14.75
CA ASN A 83 -11.35 -20.22 -16.09
C ASN A 83 -11.31 -19.11 -17.16
N ALA A 84 -11.23 -17.84 -16.77
CA ALA A 84 -11.25 -16.73 -17.73
C ALA A 84 -10.03 -16.72 -18.67
N PRO A 85 -10.13 -16.17 -19.89
CA PRO A 85 -8.95 -15.91 -20.70
C PRO A 85 -8.08 -14.83 -20.03
N SER A 86 -6.77 -15.07 -19.92
CA SER A 86 -5.80 -14.10 -19.36
C SER A 86 -5.30 -13.07 -20.38
N PHE A 87 -5.47 -13.34 -21.68
CA PHE A 87 -4.89 -12.55 -22.76
C PHE A 87 -3.37 -12.33 -22.63
N GLY A 88 -2.66 -13.30 -22.02
CA GLY A 88 -1.21 -13.24 -21.80
C GLY A 88 -0.78 -12.67 -20.45
N PHE A 89 -1.73 -12.37 -19.54
CA PHE A 89 -1.48 -11.80 -18.22
C PHE A 89 -1.66 -12.79 -17.06
N ASP A 90 -1.31 -14.07 -17.26
CA ASP A 90 -1.52 -15.11 -16.24
C ASP A 90 -0.83 -14.77 -14.91
N ASN A 91 0.43 -14.31 -14.96
CA ASN A 91 1.18 -13.93 -13.75
C ASN A 91 0.48 -12.79 -12.99
N LEU A 92 -0.08 -11.80 -13.68
CA LEU A 92 -0.79 -10.70 -13.02
C LEU A 92 -2.05 -11.20 -12.30
N ILE A 93 -2.76 -12.15 -12.90
CA ILE A 93 -3.92 -12.79 -12.26
C ILE A 93 -3.46 -13.59 -11.04
N ALA A 94 -2.37 -14.34 -11.16
CA ALA A 94 -1.79 -15.11 -10.06
C ALA A 94 -1.38 -14.19 -8.88
N ASP A 95 -0.55 -13.19 -9.14
CA ASP A 95 -0.07 -12.20 -8.16
C ASP A 95 -1.24 -11.53 -7.45
N TRP A 96 -2.21 -11.05 -8.22
CA TRP A 96 -3.39 -10.40 -7.67
C TRP A 96 -4.19 -11.35 -6.80
N THR A 97 -4.43 -12.57 -7.27
CA THR A 97 -5.18 -13.58 -6.51
C THR A 97 -4.46 -13.95 -5.22
N PHE A 98 -3.13 -14.06 -5.25
CA PHE A 98 -2.31 -14.30 -4.07
C PHE A 98 -2.39 -13.15 -3.05
N LEU A 99 -2.38 -11.89 -3.49
CA LEU A 99 -2.60 -10.74 -2.59
C LEU A 99 -3.99 -10.75 -1.93
N ASN A 100 -5.02 -11.22 -2.64
CA ASN A 100 -6.36 -11.40 -2.06
C ASN A 100 -6.37 -12.56 -1.05
N PHE A 101 -5.67 -13.66 -1.35
CA PHE A 101 -5.48 -14.74 -0.39
C PHE A 101 -4.83 -14.25 0.91
N LEU A 102 -3.78 -13.42 0.86
CA LEU A 102 -3.14 -12.90 2.07
C LEU A 102 -4.10 -12.07 2.93
N GLN A 103 -5.00 -11.32 2.31
CA GLN A 103 -6.04 -10.56 3.02
C GLN A 103 -7.09 -11.50 3.64
N TYR A 104 -7.57 -12.49 2.89
CA TYR A 104 -8.49 -13.52 3.37
C TYR A 104 -7.91 -14.31 4.54
N PHE A 105 -6.65 -14.75 4.41
CA PHE A 105 -5.93 -15.51 5.43
C PHE A 105 -5.72 -14.70 6.72
N GLY A 106 -5.54 -13.39 6.60
CA GLY A 106 -5.36 -12.47 7.73
C GLY A 106 -6.65 -12.01 8.43
N ASP A 107 -7.84 -12.31 7.91
CA ASP A 107 -9.13 -11.89 8.51
C ASP A 107 -9.53 -12.80 9.69
N GLU A 108 -8.93 -12.56 10.85
CA GLU A 108 -9.11 -13.36 12.08
C GLU A 108 -10.60 -13.55 12.51
N PRO A 109 -11.48 -12.53 12.49
CA PRO A 109 -12.91 -12.69 12.79
C PRO A 109 -13.68 -13.63 11.85
N VAL A 110 -13.32 -13.66 10.57
CA VAL A 110 -13.93 -14.58 9.58
C VAL A 110 -13.30 -15.96 9.68
N ARG A 111 -11.99 -16.03 9.88
CA ARG A 111 -11.20 -17.26 10.01
C ARG A 111 -11.67 -18.14 11.17
N SER A 112 -11.89 -17.55 12.34
CA SER A 112 -12.41 -18.26 13.52
C SER A 112 -13.76 -18.98 13.29
N ARG A 113 -14.50 -18.61 12.24
CA ARG A 113 -15.81 -19.16 11.90
C ARG A 113 -15.82 -20.05 10.66
N THR A 114 -14.75 -20.04 9.86
CA THR A 114 -14.75 -20.63 8.51
C THR A 114 -13.54 -21.50 8.20
N ASP A 115 -12.53 -21.51 9.08
CA ASP A 115 -11.37 -22.42 9.04
C ASP A 115 -10.71 -22.53 7.65
N TYR A 116 -10.46 -21.37 7.03
CA TYR A 116 -9.72 -21.28 5.77
C TYR A 116 -10.35 -22.02 4.55
N ALA A 117 -11.67 -22.23 4.57
CA ALA A 117 -12.40 -23.00 3.57
C ALA A 117 -12.19 -22.63 2.09
N LEU A 118 -11.68 -21.42 1.77
CA LEU A 118 -11.39 -21.00 0.39
C LEU A 118 -9.92 -21.10 -0.02
N SER A 119 -9.04 -21.55 0.87
CA SER A 119 -7.60 -21.61 0.56
C SER A 119 -7.29 -22.50 -0.64
N PRO A 120 -7.86 -23.71 -0.77
CA PRO A 120 -7.64 -24.54 -1.96
C PRO A 120 -7.99 -23.81 -3.26
N GLU A 121 -9.12 -23.11 -3.30
CA GLU A 121 -9.61 -22.39 -4.48
C GLU A 121 -8.70 -21.20 -4.84
N TYR A 122 -8.16 -20.49 -3.84
CA TYR A 122 -7.13 -19.47 -4.09
C TYR A 122 -5.87 -20.08 -4.73
N PHE A 123 -5.38 -21.19 -4.19
CA PHE A 123 -4.17 -21.83 -4.72
C PHE A 123 -4.39 -22.47 -6.09
N ASP A 124 -5.59 -22.99 -6.36
CA ASP A 124 -5.95 -23.50 -7.68
C ASP A 124 -5.85 -22.42 -8.76
N VAL A 125 -6.31 -21.20 -8.49
CA VAL A 125 -6.14 -20.07 -9.41
C VAL A 125 -4.65 -19.73 -9.56
N VAL A 126 -3.93 -19.54 -8.46
CA VAL A 126 -2.52 -19.11 -8.49
C VAL A 126 -1.65 -20.12 -9.24
N LEU A 127 -1.71 -21.41 -8.88
CA LEU A 127 -0.85 -22.45 -9.45
C LEU A 127 -1.21 -22.81 -10.89
N ARG A 128 -2.48 -22.67 -11.28
CA ARG A 128 -2.89 -22.88 -12.69
C ARG A 128 -2.37 -21.77 -13.59
N ARG A 129 -2.31 -20.53 -13.09
CA ARG A 129 -1.86 -19.35 -13.83
C ARG A 129 -0.34 -19.21 -13.83
N ASP A 130 0.29 -19.40 -12.67
CA ASP A 130 1.73 -19.42 -12.52
C ASP A 130 2.17 -20.66 -11.69
N PRO A 131 2.46 -21.79 -12.38
CA PRO A 131 2.92 -23.01 -11.71
C PRO A 131 4.29 -22.88 -11.03
N ARG A 132 5.04 -21.79 -11.28
CA ARG A 132 6.36 -21.55 -10.67
C ARG A 132 6.31 -20.48 -9.59
N PHE A 133 5.11 -20.10 -9.13
CA PHE A 133 4.93 -19.10 -8.11
C PHE A 133 5.41 -19.61 -6.74
N LEU A 134 6.70 -19.37 -6.44
CA LEU A 134 7.37 -19.96 -5.28
C LEU A 134 6.78 -19.50 -3.94
N ASP A 135 6.31 -18.25 -3.86
CA ASP A 135 5.79 -17.67 -2.63
C ASP A 135 4.56 -18.42 -2.12
N ALA A 136 3.70 -18.93 -3.02
CA ALA A 136 2.50 -19.69 -2.66
C ALA A 136 2.83 -20.98 -1.90
N TYR A 137 3.91 -21.69 -2.26
CA TYR A 137 4.25 -22.97 -1.63
C TYR A 137 4.56 -22.84 -0.14
N THR A 138 5.05 -21.68 0.30
CA THR A 138 5.32 -21.42 1.73
C THR A 138 4.03 -21.45 2.57
N PHE A 139 2.91 -21.06 1.98
CA PHE A 139 1.62 -20.99 2.66
C PHE A 139 0.81 -22.29 2.55
N LEU A 140 1.25 -23.26 1.74
CA LEU A 140 0.65 -24.59 1.61
C LEU A 140 1.18 -25.61 2.63
N SER A 141 2.26 -25.30 3.35
CA SER A 141 2.93 -26.24 4.26
C SER A 141 2.59 -26.05 5.74
N THR A 142 1.59 -25.24 6.08
CA THR A 142 1.15 -24.96 7.46
C THR A 142 -0.19 -25.64 7.73
#